data_AF-A0A2S8P1X5-F1
#
_entry.id   AF-A0A2S8P1X5-F1
#
_cell.length_a   1.000
_cell.length_b   1.000
_cell.length_c   1.000
_cell.angle_alpha   90.00
_cell.angle_beta   90.00
_cell.angle_gamma   90.00
#
_symmetry.space_group_name_H-M   'P 1'
#
loop_
_entity.id
_entity.type
_entity.pdbx_description
1 polymer ?
#
loop_
_entity_poly.entity_id
_entity_poly.type
_entity_poly.pdbx_seq_one_letter_code
_entity_poly.pdbx_strand_id
1 'polypeptide(L)' 'MTAVKKIAVLTSGGDSQGMNAAVRAVVRSGLFYGLEVY' A
#
# COMPACT_ATOMS: atom_id res chain seq x y z
N MET A 1 -4.40 -9.94 -20.24
CA MET A 1 -3.72 -9.83 -18.93
C MET A 1 -4.78 -9.64 -17.86
N THR A 2 -4.69 -10.37 -16.75
CA THR A 2 -5.60 -10.18 -15.61
C THR A 2 -5.24 -8.89 -14.88
N ALA A 3 -6.25 -8.06 -14.59
CA ALA A 3 -6.05 -6.85 -13.80
C ALA A 3 -5.64 -7.19 -12.37
N VAL A 4 -4.76 -6.38 -11.78
CA VAL A 4 -4.38 -6.47 -10.36
C VAL A 4 -5.61 -6.18 -9.50
N LYS A 5 -5.86 -7.03 -8.51
CA LYS A 5 -7.02 -6.89 -7.59
C LYS A 5 -6.62 -6.69 -6.13
N LYS A 6 -5.39 -7.08 -5.74
CA LYS A 6 -4.92 -7.08 -4.36
C LYS A 6 -3.47 -6.58 -4.27
N ILE A 7 -3.15 -5.82 -3.23
CA ILE A 7 -1.80 -5.30 -2.94
C ILE A 7 -1.49 -5.57 -1.47
N ALA A 8 -0.28 -6.04 -1.16
CA ALA A 8 0.23 -6.14 0.20
C ALA A 8 1.40 -5.17 0.41
N VAL A 9 1.44 -4.49 1.56
CA VAL A 9 2.52 -3.55 1.91
C VAL A 9 3.29 -4.08 3.11
N LEU A 10 4.58 -4.32 2.92
CA LEU A 10 5.49 -4.78 3.97
C LEU A 10 6.61 -3.76 4.19
N THR A 11 6.83 -3.39 5.45
CA THR A 11 8.02 -2.65 5.88
C THR A 11 9.02 -3.63 6.48
N SER A 12 10.15 -3.86 5.82
CA SER A 12 11.19 -4.80 6.28
C SER A 12 12.35 -4.12 7.03
N GLY A 13 12.37 -2.78 7.12
CA GLY A 13 13.42 -1.98 7.75
C GLY A 13 13.05 -1.46 9.15
N GLY A 14 14.00 -0.79 9.79
CA GLY A 14 13.79 -0.11 11.08
C GLY A 14 13.02 1.21 10.93
N ASP A 15 12.75 1.87 12.06
CA ASP A 15 11.96 3.11 12.07
C ASP A 15 12.64 4.23 11.27
N SER A 16 11.94 4.67 10.22
CA SER A 16 12.37 5.75 9.34
C SER A 16 11.24 6.74 9.11
N GLN A 17 11.63 8.02 8.97
CA GLN A 17 10.69 9.09 8.68
C GLN A 17 10.01 8.83 7.34
N GLY A 18 8.68 8.99 7.30
CA GLY A 18 7.89 8.85 6.08
C GLY A 18 7.36 7.45 5.79
N MET A 19 7.75 6.40 6.52
CA MET A 19 7.19 5.05 6.29
C MET A 19 5.67 5.03 6.46
N ASN A 20 5.16 5.64 7.53
CA ASN A 20 3.71 5.75 7.76
C ASN A 20 3.01 6.56 6.65
N ALA A 21 3.67 7.59 6.12
CA ALA A 21 3.13 8.38 5.03
C ALA A 21 3.07 7.58 3.72
N ALA A 22 4.10 6.78 3.43
CA ALA A 22 4.14 5.89 2.27
C ALA A 22 3.06 4.81 2.36
N VAL A 23 2.96 4.10 3.49
CA VAL A 23 1.89 3.12 3.73
C VAL A 23 0.51 3.76 3.55
N ARG A 24 0.30 4.94 4.13
CA ARG A 24 -0.96 5.68 3.98
C ARG A 24 -1.26 6.06 2.54
N ALA A 25 -0.26 6.51 1.77
CA ALA A 25 -0.44 6.88 0.37
C ALA A 25 -0.85 5.66 -0.47
N VAL A 26 -0.20 4.51 -0.26
CA VAL A 26 -0.52 3.25 -0.96
C VAL A 26 -1.93 2.78 -0.60
N VAL A 27 -2.28 2.72 0.69
CA VAL A 27 -3.62 2.31 1.14
C VAL A 27 -4.69 3.21 0.55
N ARG A 28 -4.53 4.54 0.62
CA ARG A 28 -5.52 5.49 0.11
C ARG A 28 -5.69 5.39 -1.40
N SER A 29 -4.60 5.21 -2.13
CA SER A 29 -4.64 5.05 -3.59
C SER A 29 -5.28 3.71 -3.96
N GLY A 30 -4.91 2.61 -3.30
CA GLY A 30 -5.48 1.30 -3.55
C GLY A 30 -7.00 1.27 -3.34
N LEU A 31 -7.48 1.86 -2.23
CA LEU A 31 -8.91 1.99 -1.97
C LEU A 31 -9.62 2.86 -3.01
N PHE A 32 -9.01 3.96 -3.46
CA PHE A 32 -9.59 4.80 -4.53
C PHE A 32 -9.78 4.03 -5.84
N TYR A 33 -8.86 3.11 -6.16
CA TYR A 33 -8.96 2.24 -7.34
C TYR A 33 -9.76 0.95 -7.11
N GLY A 34 -10.38 0.77 -5.93
CA GLY A 34 -11.17 -0.41 -5.61
C GLY A 34 -10.35 -1.68 -5.42
N LEU A 35 -9.07 -1.56 -5.05
CA LEU A 35 -8.19 -2.68 -4.74
C LEU A 35 -8.32 -3.09 -3.27
N GLU A 36 -8.18 -4.38 -2.99
CA GLU A 36 -8.00 -4.87 -1.62
C GLU A 36 -6.55 -4.68 -1.18
N VAL A 37 -6.32 -3.98 -0.06
CA VAL A 37 -4.98 -3.67 0.44
C VAL A 37 -4.76 -4.35 1.79
N TYR A 38 -3.60 -4.99 1.95
CA TYR A 38 -3.17 -5.74 3.14
C TYR A 38 -1.83 -5.26 3.68
#